data_AF-A0A2V6TN15-F1
#
_entry.id   AF-A0A2V6TN15-F1
#
_cell.length_a   1.000
_cell.length_b   1.000
_cell.length_c   1.000
_cell.angle_alpha   90.00
_cell.angle_beta   90.00
_cell.angle_gamma   90.00
#
_symmetry.space_group_name_H-M   'P 1'
#
loop_
_entity.id
_entity.type
_entity.pdbx_description
1 polymer ?
#
loop_
_entity_poly.entity_id
_entity_poly.type
_entity_poly.pdbx_seq_one_letter_code
_entity_poly.pdbx_strand_id
1 'polypeptide(L)' 'EAREKYFIEKEKDKDGNTVTVNRLEAIASLGSACADNEECYLLSKLNRTFGIVYHEHQARV' A
#
# COMPACT_ATOMS: atom_id res chain seq x y z
N GLU A 1 -10.83 7.44 -9.31
CA GLU A 1 -10.58 6.88 -10.67
C GLU A 1 -9.33 6.02 -10.76
N ALA A 2 -8.14 6.56 -10.45
CA ALA A 2 -6.90 5.79 -10.54
C ALA A 2 -6.90 4.51 -9.68
N ARG A 3 -7.37 4.59 -8.42
CA ARG A 3 -7.47 3.43 -7.53
C ARG A 3 -8.33 2.32 -8.16
N GLU A 4 -9.61 2.57 -8.42
CA GLU A 4 -10.52 1.59 -9.01
C GLU A 4 -9.98 0.95 -10.30
N LYS A 5 -9.33 1.74 -11.17
CA LYS A 5 -8.80 1.24 -12.44
C LYS A 5 -7.64 0.26 -12.27
N TYR A 6 -6.79 0.48 -11.26
CA TYR A 6 -5.54 -0.26 -11.08
C TYR A 6 -5.54 -1.15 -9.82
N PHE A 7 -6.71 -1.35 -9.20
CA PHE A 7 -6.84 -2.19 -8.01
C PHE A 7 -6.74 -3.67 -8.39
N ILE A 8 -5.88 -4.40 -7.70
CA ILE A 8 -5.64 -5.82 -7.91
C ILE A 8 -6.37 -6.59 -6.81
N GLU A 9 -7.49 -7.19 -7.16
CA GLU A 9 -8.27 -8.02 -6.22
C GLU A 9 -7.64 -9.42 -6.08
N LYS A 10 -7.24 -10.03 -7.19
CA LYS A 10 -6.72 -11.41 -7.25
C LYS A 10 -5.46 -11.50 -8.10
N GLU A 11 -4.56 -12.40 -7.72
CA GLU A 11 -3.31 -12.70 -8.42
C GLU A 11 -3.04 -14.20 -8.38
N LYS A 12 -2.20 -14.69 -9.30
CA LYS A 12 -1.69 -16.06 -9.25
C LYS A 12 -0.42 -16.11 -8.40
N ASP A 13 -0.41 -17.04 -7.44
CA ASP A 13 0.80 -17.41 -6.71
C ASP A 13 1.79 -18.18 -7.61
N LYS A 14 3.02 -18.39 -7.12
CA LYS A 14 4.09 -19.21 -7.71
C LYS A 14 3.62 -20.62 -8.06
N ASP A 15 2.68 -21.17 -7.27
CA ASP A 15 2.10 -22.50 -7.50
C ASP A 15 0.92 -22.49 -8.48
N GLY A 16 0.60 -21.33 -9.08
CA GLY A 16 -0.49 -21.17 -10.06
C GLY A 16 -1.89 -21.01 -9.45
N ASN A 17 -2.00 -21.11 -8.13
CA ASN A 17 -3.26 -20.92 -7.40
C ASN A 17 -3.69 -19.44 -7.44
N THR A 18 -4.99 -19.20 -7.64
CA THR A 18 -5.54 -17.83 -7.58
C THR A 18 -5.79 -17.45 -6.13
N VAL A 19 -5.14 -16.38 -5.68
CA VAL A 19 -5.23 -15.84 -4.31
C VAL A 19 -5.79 -14.42 -4.33
N THR A 20 -6.59 -14.08 -3.32
CA THR A 20 -7.08 -12.70 -3.12
C THR A 20 -5.99 -11.88 -2.44
N VAL A 21 -5.62 -10.75 -3.03
CA VAL A 21 -4.50 -9.90 -2.58
C VAL A 21 -4.93 -8.50 -2.16
N ASN A 22 -6.00 -7.95 -2.74
CA ASN A 22 -6.58 -6.64 -2.40
C ASN A 22 -5.55 -5.50 -2.25
N ARG A 23 -4.74 -5.27 -3.28
CA ARG A 23 -3.67 -4.26 -3.26
C ARG A 23 -3.67 -3.33 -4.46
N LEU A 24 -2.96 -2.22 -4.32
CA LEU A 24 -2.79 -1.16 -5.30
C LEU A 24 -1.31 -0.85 -5.46
N GLU A 25 -0.79 -1.14 -6.64
CA GLU A 25 0.62 -0.91 -7.01
C GLU A 25 0.83 0.38 -7.82
N ALA A 26 -0.24 0.94 -8.38
CA ALA A 26 -0.18 2.15 -9.20
C ALA A 26 0.00 3.45 -8.40
N ILE A 27 -0.08 3.39 -7.07
CA ILE A 27 0.11 4.53 -6.18
C ILE A 27 1.14 4.15 -5.13
N ALA A 28 2.08 5.05 -4.88
CA ALA A 28 3.08 4.93 -3.82
C ALA A 28 2.95 6.09 -2.83
N SER A 29 3.29 5.81 -1.57
CA SER A 29 3.40 6.79 -0.49
C SER A 29 4.84 6.85 -0.03
N LEU A 30 5.47 8.02 -0.17
CA LEU A 30 6.75 8.34 0.45
C LEU A 30 6.44 9.16 1.71
N GLY A 31 6.49 8.49 2.85
CA GLY A 31 6.17 9.04 4.16
C GLY A 31 7.23 10.01 4.66
N SER A 32 7.11 10.34 5.96
CA SER A 32 8.10 11.17 6.63
C SER A 32 8.34 10.75 8.08
N ALA A 33 9.61 10.74 8.49
CA ALA A 33 10.04 10.68 9.88
C ALA A 33 9.89 12.04 10.62
N CYS A 34 9.46 13.09 9.91
CA CYS A 34 9.23 14.44 10.46
C CYS A 34 7.79 14.64 10.96
N ALA A 35 6.87 13.71 10.66
CA ALA A 35 5.48 13.80 11.11
C ALA A 35 5.34 13.25 12.54
N ASP A 36 4.30 13.68 13.25
CA ASP A 36 4.02 13.19 14.60
C ASP A 36 3.65 11.70 14.59
N ASN A 37 3.78 11.01 15.72
CA ASN A 37 3.52 9.57 15.80
C ASN A 37 2.06 9.23 15.45
N GLU A 38 1.12 10.05 15.89
CA GLU A 38 -0.30 9.91 15.62
C GLU A 38 -0.59 10.07 14.12
N GLU A 39 0.06 11.03 13.46
CA GLU A 39 -0.06 11.27 12.02
C GLU A 39 0.55 10.12 11.22
N CYS A 40 1.76 9.67 11.61
CA CYS A 40 2.41 8.50 11.01
C CYS A 40 1.55 7.25 11.15
N TYR A 41 0.89 7.08 12.29
CA TYR A 41 -0.03 5.97 12.56
C TYR A 41 -1.26 6.04 11.65
N LEU A 42 -1.91 7.19 11.58
CA LEU A 42 -3.08 7.41 10.72
C LEU A 42 -2.74 7.22 9.24
N LEU A 43 -1.63 7.81 8.77
CA LEU A 43 -1.16 7.67 7.39
C LEU A 43 -0.87 6.20 7.06
N SER A 44 -0.20 5.49 7.96
CA SER A 44 0.10 4.06 7.80
C SER A 44 -1.14 3.18 7.74
N LYS A 45 -2.21 3.54 8.44
CA LYS A 45 -3.50 2.84 8.38
C LYS A 45 -4.26 3.19 7.11
N LEU A 46 -4.34 4.47 6.76
CA LEU A 46 -4.94 4.95 5.53
C LEU A 46 -4.35 4.24 4.32
N ASN A 47 -3.01 4.20 4.20
CA ASN A 47 -2.34 3.58 3.06
C ASN A 47 -2.70 2.10 2.92
N ARG A 48 -2.72 1.34 4.02
CA ARG A 48 -3.09 -0.08 4.01
C ARG A 48 -4.57 -0.29 3.69
N THR A 49 -5.47 0.53 4.22
CA THR A 49 -6.91 0.47 3.91
C THR A 49 -7.18 0.83 2.45
N PHE A 50 -6.40 1.75 1.88
CA PHE A 50 -6.49 2.12 0.48
C PHE A 50 -5.90 1.06 -0.47
N GLY A 51 -5.14 0.10 0.05
CA GLY A 51 -4.47 -0.97 -0.68
C GLY A 51 -3.03 -0.65 -1.09
N ILE A 52 -2.47 0.50 -0.72
CA ILE A 52 -1.12 0.92 -1.12
C ILE A 52 -0.08 -0.01 -0.48
N VAL A 53 0.71 -0.67 -1.32
CA VAL A 53 1.80 -1.55 -0.88
C VAL A 53 3.17 -0.89 -0.94
N TYR A 54 3.36 0.08 -1.84
CA TYR A 54 4.57 0.88 -1.90
C TYR A 54 4.50 2.04 -0.90
N HIS A 55 4.67 1.70 0.39
CA HIS A 55 4.72 2.66 1.51
C HIS A 55 6.11 2.66 2.13
N GLU A 56 6.90 3.68 1.80
CA GLU A 56 8.31 3.82 2.17
C GLU A 56 8.55 5.12 2.96
N HIS A 57 9.63 5.21 3.73
CA HIS A 57 10.02 6.42 4.48
C HIS A 57 11.53 6.43 4.79
N GLN A 58 12.03 7.51 5.38
CA GLN A 58 13.47 7.72 5.66
C GLN A 58 14.13 6.57 6.43
N ALA A 59 13.46 5.93 7.40
CA ALA A 59 14.10 4.86 8.18
C ALA A 59 14.23 3.52 7.43
N ARG A 60 13.90 3.48 6.13
CA ARG A 60 14.24 2.34 5.26
C ARG A 60 15.74 2.29 4.95
N VAL A 61 16.40 3.45 4.89
CA VAL A 61 17.84 3.60 4.69
C VAL A 61 18.53 3.55 6.03
#